data_AF-A0A0N1IC67-F1
#
_entry.id   AF-A0A0N1IC67-F1
#
_cell.length_a   1.000
_cell.length_b   1.000
_cell.length_c   1.000
_cell.angle_alpha   90.00
_cell.angle_beta   90.00
_cell.angle_gamma   90.00
#
_symmetry.space_group_name_H-M   'P 1'
#
loop_
_entity.id
_entity.type
_entity.pdbx_description
1 polymer ?
#
loop_
_entity_poly.entity_id
_entity_poly.type
_entity_poly.pdbx_seq_one_letter_code
_entity_poly.pdbx_strand_id
1 'polypeptide(L)'
;MLRFVPRRLAIGAYTLFMIEQKNNPKLKGLPISERGKMTSKLYKALSPNDKASLEKRAAAHPPLKRKDKASKSAKAAKGAKSGGQRAPSEYAKFVQANIGRFERLPHLDRMKAVAKLWKQQQARTGK
;
A
#
# COMPACT_ATOMS: atom_id res chain seq x y z
N MET A 1 -8.83 -4.27 40.76
CA MET A 1 -9.71 -4.47 39.59
C MET A 1 -9.49 -3.33 38.59
N LEU A 2 -8.72 -3.56 37.52
CA LEU A 2 -8.49 -2.56 36.48
C LEU A 2 -9.72 -2.51 35.56
N ARG A 3 -10.51 -1.44 35.66
CA ARG A 3 -11.64 -1.19 34.74
C ARG A 3 -11.06 -0.81 33.38
N PHE A 4 -11.04 -1.76 32.45
CA PHE A 4 -10.83 -1.47 31.04
C PHE A 4 -12.07 -0.74 30.52
N VAL A 5 -12.06 0.59 30.61
CA VAL A 5 -13.05 1.41 29.92
C VAL A 5 -12.74 1.27 28.42
N PRO A 6 -13.69 0.80 27.59
CA PRO A 6 -13.50 0.77 26.15
C PRO A 6 -13.36 2.23 25.69
N ARG A 7 -12.12 2.68 25.48
CA ARG A 7 -11.84 3.94 24.81
C ARG A 7 -12.40 3.78 23.40
N ARG A 8 -13.61 4.27 23.18
CA ARG A 8 -14.11 4.51 21.83
C ARG A 8 -13.01 5.30 21.14
N LEU A 9 -12.43 4.74 20.10
CA LEU A 9 -11.37 5.37 19.32
C LEU A 9 -12.00 6.52 18.53
N ALA A 10 -12.32 7.58 19.26
CA ALA A 10 -12.83 8.83 18.71
C ALA A 10 -11.79 9.35 17.72
N ILE A 11 -12.30 9.87 16.61
CA ILE A 11 -11.45 10.46 15.59
C ILE A 11 -10.98 11.82 16.11
N GLY A 12 -9.73 12.21 15.81
CA GLY A 12 -9.25 13.55 16.16
C GLY A 12 -9.95 14.63 15.34
N ALA A 13 -10.07 15.84 15.88
CA ALA A 13 -10.72 16.98 15.22
C ALA A 13 -10.19 17.20 13.79
N TYR A 14 -8.88 17.28 13.61
CA TYR A 14 -8.30 17.47 12.27
C TYR A 14 -8.70 16.39 11.25
N THR A 15 -8.82 15.13 11.68
CA THR A 15 -9.21 14.03 10.80
C THR A 15 -10.68 14.15 10.40
N LEU A 16 -11.57 14.57 11.31
CA LEU A 16 -12.96 14.86 10.97
C LEU A 16 -13.05 16.01 9.97
N PHE A 17 -12.31 17.10 10.21
CA PHE A 17 -12.23 18.22 9.29
C PHE A 17 -11.79 17.78 7.88
N MET A 18 -10.78 16.93 7.79
CA MET A 18 -10.36 16.37 6.51
C MET A 18 -11.47 15.58 5.82
N ILE A 19 -12.25 14.78 6.56
CA ILE A 19 -13.38 14.01 6.02
C ILE A 19 -14.45 14.94 5.44
N GLU A 20 -14.80 16.01 6.15
CA GLU A 20 -15.76 17.03 5.71
C GLU A 20 -15.29 17.76 4.45
N GLN A 21 -14.00 18.05 4.35
CA GLN A 21 -13.42 18.78 3.22
C GLN A 21 -13.15 17.92 1.97
N LYS A 22 -13.38 16.59 2.00
CA LYS A 22 -13.08 15.68 0.87
C LYS A 22 -13.77 16.07 -0.43
N ASN A 23 -14.97 16.65 -0.35
CA ASN A 23 -15.78 17.00 -1.51
C ASN A 23 -15.74 18.50 -1.84
N ASN A 24 -14.86 19.28 -1.20
CA ASN A 24 -14.77 20.71 -1.43
C ASN A 24 -14.32 21.00 -2.88
N PRO A 25 -15.12 21.76 -3.67
CA PRO A 25 -14.79 22.06 -5.06
C PRO A 25 -13.46 22.82 -5.21
N LYS A 26 -13.06 23.63 -4.22
CA LYS A 26 -11.77 24.34 -4.22
C LYS A 26 -10.56 23.42 -4.13
N LEU A 27 -10.77 22.17 -3.71
CA LEU A 27 -9.74 21.13 -3.62
C LEU A 27 -9.86 20.10 -4.76
N LYS A 28 -10.89 20.20 -5.62
CA LYS A 28 -11.06 19.35 -6.79
C LYS A 28 -10.18 19.91 -7.92
N GLY A 29 -9.19 19.12 -8.36
CA GLY A 29 -8.23 19.51 -9.40
C GLY A 29 -6.78 19.61 -8.90
N LEU A 30 -6.57 19.79 -7.59
CA LEU A 30 -5.23 19.80 -6.99
C LEU A 30 -4.68 18.37 -6.81
N PRO A 31 -3.37 18.17 -6.97
CA PRO A 31 -2.74 16.88 -6.69
C PRO A 31 -2.91 16.52 -5.21
N ILE A 32 -2.96 15.21 -4.91
CA ILE A 32 -3.23 14.68 -3.57
C ILE A 32 -2.28 15.27 -2.52
N SER A 33 -1.02 15.46 -2.87
CA SER A 33 0.03 16.04 -2.01
C SER A 33 -0.28 17.48 -1.59
N GLU A 34 -0.80 18.31 -2.49
CA GLU A 34 -1.13 19.71 -2.23
C GLU A 34 -2.43 19.87 -1.46
N ARG A 35 -3.41 18.99 -1.70
CA ARG A 35 -4.67 19.00 -0.95
C ARG A 35 -4.44 18.88 0.55
N GLY A 36 -3.54 17.99 0.98
CA GLY A 36 -3.18 17.84 2.40
C GLY A 36 -2.54 19.11 2.99
N LYS A 37 -1.69 19.79 2.23
CA LYS A 37 -1.11 21.08 2.65
C LYS A 37 -2.19 22.14 2.79
N MET A 38 -3.10 22.25 1.83
CA MET A 38 -4.18 23.23 1.86
C MET A 38 -5.18 22.98 2.99
N THR A 39 -5.60 21.73 3.22
CA THR A 39 -6.47 21.40 4.36
C THR A 39 -5.80 21.72 5.69
N SER A 40 -4.49 21.50 5.82
CA SER A 40 -3.75 21.85 7.04
C SER A 40 -3.73 23.37 7.29
N LYS A 41 -3.57 24.18 6.24
CA LYS A 41 -3.62 25.65 6.33
C LYS A 41 -5.01 26.12 6.72
N LEU A 42 -6.06 25.58 6.08
CA LEU A 42 -7.45 25.90 6.40
C LEU A 42 -7.80 25.56 7.85
N TYR A 43 -7.36 24.39 8.33
CA TYR A 43 -7.61 23.99 9.72
C TYR A 43 -6.94 24.93 10.73
N LYS A 44 -5.71 25.37 10.44
CA LYS A 44 -4.99 26.31 11.32
C LYS A 44 -5.69 27.67 11.39
N ALA A 45 -6.24 28.13 10.26
CA ALA A 45 -6.97 29.39 10.13
C ALA A 45 -8.37 29.40 10.80
N LEU A 46 -8.90 28.24 11.24
CA LEU A 46 -10.18 28.19 11.96
C LEU A 46 -10.10 28.93 13.30
N SER A 47 -11.21 29.59 13.66
CA SER A 47 -11.37 30.24 14.95
C SER A 47 -11.31 29.22 16.10
N PRO A 48 -10.95 29.62 17.32
CA PRO A 48 -10.97 28.74 18.48
C PRO A 48 -12.36 28.11 18.74
N ASN A 49 -13.43 28.87 18.50
CA ASN A 49 -14.79 28.39 18.68
C ASN A 49 -15.16 27.29 17.66
N ASP A 50 -14.78 27.48 16.40
CA ASP A 50 -15.00 26.45 15.36
C ASP A 50 -14.24 25.17 15.70
N LYS A 51 -12.99 25.29 16.18
CA LYS A 51 -12.19 24.15 16.64
C LYS A 51 -12.88 23.40 17.79
N ALA A 52 -13.40 24.10 18.79
CA ALA A 52 -14.13 23.49 19.90
C ALA A 52 -15.41 22.76 19.44
N SER A 53 -16.17 23.34 18.50
CA SER A 53 -17.33 22.67 17.91
C SER A 53 -16.94 21.40 17.14
N LEU A 54 -15.78 21.44 16.47
CA LEU A 54 -15.26 20.33 15.68
C LEU A 54 -14.74 19.21 16.58
N GLU A 55 -14.10 19.52 17.71
CA GLU A 55 -13.72 18.55 18.74
C GLU A 55 -14.93 17.81 19.32
N LYS A 56 -16.00 18.54 19.67
CA LYS A 56 -17.24 17.92 20.16
C LYS A 56 -17.84 16.95 19.12
N ARG A 57 -17.87 17.35 17.85
CA ARG A 57 -18.35 16.48 16.75
C ARG A 57 -17.43 15.29 16.51
N ALA A 58 -16.12 15.48 16.61
CA ALA A 58 -15.13 14.42 16.41
C ALA A 58 -15.20 13.35 17.51
N ALA A 59 -15.46 13.78 18.76
CA ALA A 59 -15.73 12.88 19.89
C ALA A 59 -17.00 12.04 19.69
N ALA A 60 -18.04 12.62 19.08
CA ALA A 60 -19.29 11.92 18.77
C ALA A 60 -19.23 11.04 17.51
N HIS A 61 -18.21 11.23 16.66
CA HIS A 61 -18.12 10.52 15.39
C HIS A 61 -17.85 9.02 15.60
N PRO A 62 -18.53 8.12 14.86
CA PRO A 62 -18.31 6.69 14.97
C PRO A 62 -16.84 6.33 14.67
N PRO A 63 -16.26 5.36 15.38
CA PRO A 63 -14.89 4.96 15.16
C PRO A 63 -14.72 4.39 13.74
N LEU A 64 -13.65 4.79 13.06
CA LEU A 64 -13.31 4.24 11.75
C LEU A 64 -12.97 2.75 11.92
N LYS A 65 -13.65 1.89 11.14
CA LYS A 65 -13.32 0.47 11.08
C LYS A 65 -11.87 0.32 10.61
N ARG A 66 -10.98 -0.06 11.52
CA ARG A 66 -9.61 -0.45 11.16
C ARG A 66 -9.73 -1.78 10.43
N LYS A 67 -9.38 -1.81 9.15
CA LYS A 67 -9.09 -3.08 8.48
C LYS A 67 -7.77 -3.56 9.04
N ASP A 68 -7.74 -4.76 9.60
CA ASP A 68 -6.51 -5.43 10.01
C ASP A 68 -5.66 -5.69 8.78
N LYS A 69 -4.85 -4.69 8.40
CA LYS A 69 -3.84 -4.85 7.37
C LYS A 69 -2.69 -5.60 8.02
N ALA A 70 -2.65 -6.91 7.79
CA ALA A 70 -1.45 -7.70 7.98
C ALA A 70 -0.24 -6.97 7.36
N SER A 71 0.88 -7.02 8.08
CA SER A 71 2.06 -6.17 8.03
C SER A 71 2.71 -5.99 6.64
N LYS A 72 2.14 -5.11 5.79
CA LYS A 72 2.87 -4.56 4.63
C LYS A 72 4.14 -3.83 5.05
N SER A 73 4.18 -3.28 6.27
CA SER A 73 5.37 -2.67 6.87
C SER A 73 6.50 -3.68 7.13
N ALA A 74 6.18 -4.93 7.49
CA ALA A 74 7.19 -5.98 7.67
C ALA A 74 7.81 -6.40 6.33
N LYS A 75 7.02 -6.49 5.25
CA LYS A 75 7.55 -6.76 3.89
C LYS A 75 8.37 -5.58 3.34
N ALA A 76 7.94 -4.33 3.57
CA ALA A 76 8.68 -3.14 3.12
C ALA A 76 10.00 -2.97 3.89
N ALA A 77 10.01 -3.18 5.21
CA ALA A 77 11.23 -3.14 6.02
C ALA A 77 12.20 -4.27 5.68
N LYS A 78 11.70 -5.45 5.30
CA LYS A 78 12.53 -6.58 4.85
C LYS A 78 13.13 -6.31 3.45
N GLY A 79 12.37 -5.69 2.54
CA GLY A 79 12.87 -5.27 1.22
C GLY A 79 13.94 -4.18 1.27
N ALA A 80 13.87 -3.27 2.25
CA ALA A 80 14.88 -2.22 2.44
C ALA A 80 16.18 -2.72 3.09
N LYS A 81 16.13 -3.79 3.90
CA LYS A 81 17.30 -4.35 4.61
C LYS A 81 17.97 -5.53 3.88
N SER A 82 17.30 -6.17 2.93
CA SER A 82 17.86 -7.24 2.11
C SER A 82 18.06 -6.80 0.65
N GLY A 83 18.70 -5.65 0.46
CA GLY A 83 18.96 -5.02 -0.85
C GLY A 83 19.98 -5.74 -1.73
N GLY A 84 20.01 -7.07 -1.71
CA GLY A 84 20.71 -7.87 -2.70
C GLY A 84 19.67 -8.63 -3.53
N GLN A 85 19.66 -8.43 -4.85
CA GLN A 85 19.03 -9.40 -5.73
C GLN A 85 19.68 -10.76 -5.42
N ARG A 86 18.87 -11.76 -5.05
CA ARG A 86 19.39 -13.11 -4.84
C ARG A 86 20.07 -13.54 -6.13
N ALA A 87 21.24 -14.18 -6.01
CA ALA A 87 21.91 -14.75 -7.16
C ALA A 87 20.91 -15.61 -7.96
N PRO A 88 20.81 -15.41 -9.29
CA PRO A 88 19.84 -16.12 -10.09
C PRO A 88 20.12 -17.62 -10.01
N SER A 89 19.06 -18.41 -9.75
CA SER A 89 19.17 -19.86 -9.80
C SER A 89 19.56 -20.34 -11.20
N GLU A 90 20.07 -21.56 -11.31
CA GLU A 90 20.40 -22.16 -12.61
C GLU A 90 19.20 -22.16 -13.57
N TYR A 91 18.00 -22.42 -13.03
CA TYR A 91 16.76 -22.29 -13.80
C TYR A 91 16.49 -20.84 -14.26
N ALA A 92 16.73 -19.83 -13.40
CA ALA A 92 16.54 -18.44 -13.78
C ALA A 92 17.50 -18.00 -14.90
N LYS A 93 18.78 -18.41 -14.83
CA LYS A 93 19.76 -18.20 -15.92
C LYS A 93 19.31 -18.87 -17.22
N PHE A 94 18.82 -20.11 -17.12
CA PHE A 94 18.31 -20.86 -18.25
C PHE A 94 17.10 -20.18 -18.90
N VAL A 95 16.16 -19.69 -18.08
CA VAL A 95 15.00 -18.95 -18.55
C VAL A 95 15.43 -17.68 -19.27
N GLN A 96 16.33 -16.89 -18.68
CA GLN A 96 16.85 -15.67 -19.30
C GLN A 96 17.48 -15.93 -20.68
N ALA A 97 18.22 -17.04 -20.84
CA ALA A 97 18.86 -17.39 -22.11
C ALA A 97 17.87 -17.92 -23.18
N ASN A 98 16.80 -18.62 -22.77
CA ASN A 98 15.92 -19.33 -23.72
C ASN A 98 14.59 -18.64 -23.98
N ILE A 99 14.21 -17.62 -23.19
CA ILE A 99 12.89 -17.00 -23.30
C ILE A 99 12.66 -16.28 -24.63
N GLY A 100 13.73 -15.72 -25.22
CA GLY A 100 13.69 -15.04 -26.52
C GLY A 100 13.26 -15.96 -27.66
N ARG A 101 13.54 -17.27 -27.54
CA ARG A 101 13.18 -18.27 -28.56
C ARG A 101 11.67 -18.43 -28.76
N PHE A 102 10.88 -17.98 -27.78
CA PHE A 102 9.42 -18.10 -27.78
C PHE A 102 8.71 -16.75 -27.91
N GLU A 103 9.37 -15.66 -28.32
CA GLU A 103 8.81 -14.31 -28.37
C GLU A 103 7.46 -14.15 -29.07
N ARG A 104 7.16 -15.04 -30.03
CA ARG A 104 5.88 -15.07 -30.75
C ARG A 104 4.69 -15.51 -29.89
N LEU A 105 4.92 -16.07 -28.70
CA LEU A 105 3.88 -16.54 -27.78
C LEU A 105 3.60 -15.52 -26.65
N PRO A 106 2.37 -15.51 -26.09
CA PRO A 106 2.07 -14.77 -24.87
C PRO A 106 2.97 -15.19 -23.69
N HIS A 107 3.28 -14.25 -22.79
CA HIS A 107 4.29 -14.46 -21.73
C HIS A 107 4.11 -15.74 -20.90
N LEU A 108 2.87 -16.09 -20.55
CA LEU A 108 2.57 -17.32 -19.80
C LEU A 108 2.95 -18.58 -20.59
N ASP A 109 2.68 -18.59 -21.88
CA ASP A 109 2.97 -19.75 -22.74
C ASP A 109 4.46 -19.84 -23.08
N ARG A 110 5.16 -18.69 -23.16
CA ARG A 110 6.62 -18.67 -23.21
C ARG A 110 7.25 -19.34 -22.00
N MET A 111 6.78 -19.02 -20.79
CA MET A 111 7.25 -19.66 -19.55
C MET A 111 6.98 -21.17 -19.54
N LYS A 112 5.81 -21.63 -19.99
CA LYS A 112 5.49 -23.06 -20.10
C LYS A 112 6.42 -23.78 -21.07
N ALA A 113 6.68 -23.18 -22.23
CA ALA A 113 7.56 -23.76 -23.24
C ALA A 113 9.01 -23.88 -22.75
N VAL A 114 9.53 -22.82 -22.09
CA VAL A 114 10.85 -22.84 -21.46
C VAL A 114 10.93 -23.86 -20.32
N ALA A 115 9.90 -23.96 -19.48
CA ALA A 115 9.85 -24.96 -18.41
C ALA A 115 9.86 -26.40 -18.96
N LYS A 116 9.14 -26.65 -20.06
CA LYS A 116 9.16 -27.95 -20.76
C LYS A 116 10.54 -28.26 -21.30
N LEU A 117 11.20 -27.28 -21.93
CA LEU A 117 12.55 -27.41 -22.46
C LEU A 117 13.57 -27.71 -21.35
N TRP A 118 13.47 -27.02 -20.21
CA TRP A 118 14.32 -27.27 -19.05
C TRP A 118 14.17 -28.70 -18.52
N LYS A 119 12.94 -29.19 -18.36
CA LYS A 119 12.68 -30.57 -17.90
C LYS A 119 13.25 -31.61 -18.87
N GLN A 120 13.12 -31.38 -20.18
CA GLN A 120 13.71 -32.26 -21.20
C GLN A 120 15.24 -32.28 -21.12
N GLN A 121 15.86 -31.13 -20.85
CA GLN A 121 17.31 -31.05 -20.67
C GLN A 121 17.75 -31.79 -19.41
N GLN A 122 17.06 -31.61 -18.27
CA GLN A 122 17.36 -32.31 -17.02
C GLN A 122 17.26 -33.83 -17.19
N ALA A 123 16.19 -34.32 -17.82
CA ALA A 123 15.99 -35.74 -18.09
C ALA A 123 17.09 -36.35 -18.96
N ARG A 124 17.65 -35.59 -19.91
CA ARG A 124 18.78 -36.03 -20.75
C ARG A 124 20.12 -36.02 -20.02
N THR A 125 20.28 -35.13 -19.05
CA THR A 125 21.52 -34.99 -18.26
C THR A 125 21.58 -35.88 -17.02
N GLY A 126 20.56 -36.72 -16.78
CA GLY A 126 20.57 -37.71 -15.71
C GLY A 126 20.68 -37.14 -14.29
N LYS A 127 20.24 -35.90 -14.07
CA LYS A 127 20.11 -35.28 -12.74
C LYS A 127 18.65 -35.20 -12.32
#